data_AF-Q5DNC0-F1
#
_entry.id   AF-Q5DNC0-F1
#
_cell.length_a   1.000
_cell.length_b   1.000
_cell.length_c   1.000
_cell.angle_alpha   90.00
_cell.angle_beta   90.00
_cell.angle_gamma   90.00
#
_symmetry.space_group_name_H-M   'P 1'
#
loop_
_entity.id
_entity.type
_entity.pdbx_description
1 polymer ?
#
loop_
_entity_poly.entity_id
_entity_poly.type
_entity_poly.pdbx_seq_one_letter_code
_entity_poly.pdbx_strand_id
1 'polypeptide(L)'
;MVILCLFILMSGVGLLSWLIGVEFFLLNFLVYFCLISSGEVGGFMFCILGLMIGVLMISVIMGIYVQGLRSCEGVDFFSLYNY
;
A
#
# COMPACT_ATOMS: atom_id res chain seq x y z
N MET A 1 -23.56 11.67 -2.51
CA MET A 1 -22.35 11.21 -3.24
C MET A 1 -21.07 11.86 -2.72
N VAL A 2 -20.98 13.20 -2.58
CA VAL A 2 -19.79 13.91 -2.04
C VAL A 2 -19.31 13.40 -0.69
N ILE A 3 -20.21 13.23 0.28
CA ILE A 3 -19.86 12.74 1.63
C ILE A 3 -19.26 11.33 1.57
N LEU A 4 -19.75 10.48 0.67
CA LEU A 4 -19.23 9.13 0.46
C LEU A 4 -17.82 9.15 -0.15
N CYS A 5 -17.60 10.07 -1.10
CA CYS A 5 -16.31 10.29 -1.75
C CYS A 5 -15.25 10.84 -0.76
N LEU A 6 -15.65 11.77 0.11
CA LEU A 6 -14.82 12.28 1.21
C LEU A 6 -14.55 11.21 2.26
N PHE A 7 -15.52 10.34 2.58
CA PHE A 7 -15.31 9.18 3.45
C PHE A 7 -14.32 8.18 2.84
N ILE A 8 -14.38 7.94 1.53
CA ILE A 8 -13.44 7.07 0.82
C ILE A 8 -12.05 7.70 0.74
N LEU A 9 -11.93 9.01 0.52
CA LEU A 9 -10.65 9.72 0.52
C LEU A 9 -10.02 9.77 1.92
N MET A 10 -10.79 10.13 2.95
CA MET A 10 -10.32 10.17 4.34
C MET A 10 -9.98 8.76 4.86
N SER A 11 -10.78 7.75 4.54
CA SER A 11 -10.45 6.35 4.86
C SER A 11 -9.29 5.83 4.02
N GLY A 12 -9.16 6.25 2.75
CA GLY A 12 -8.08 5.88 1.84
C GLY A 12 -6.72 6.40 2.28
N VAL A 13 -6.64 7.63 2.80
CA VAL A 13 -5.42 8.16 3.43
C VAL A 13 -5.06 7.37 4.71
N GLY A 14 -6.06 7.00 5.51
CA GLY A 14 -5.88 6.11 6.66
C GLY A 14 -5.39 4.72 6.26
N LEU A 15 -5.95 4.16 5.18
CA LEU A 15 -5.57 2.86 4.65
C LEU A 15 -4.14 2.89 4.09
N LEU A 16 -3.78 3.94 3.36
CA LEU A 16 -2.45 4.11 2.77
C LEU A 16 -1.38 4.33 3.84
N SER A 17 -1.66 5.13 4.87
CA SER A 17 -0.75 5.31 6.01
C SER A 17 -0.61 4.04 6.87
N TRP A 18 -1.70 3.31 7.09
CA TRP A 18 -1.66 2.00 7.77
C TRP A 18 -0.81 1.00 6.99
N LEU A 19 -0.97 0.95 5.66
CA LEU A 19 -0.21 0.05 4.79
C LEU A 19 1.28 0.38 4.73
N ILE A 20 1.66 1.67 4.67
CA ILE A 20 3.06 2.10 4.81
C ILE A 20 3.63 1.61 6.16
N GLY A 21 2.84 1.67 7.23
CA GLY A 21 3.24 1.16 8.54
C GLY A 21 3.50 -0.35 8.54
N VAL A 22 2.62 -1.14 7.92
CA VAL A 22 2.79 -2.60 7.76
C VAL A 22 4.04 -2.92 6.96
N GLU A 23 4.31 -2.14 5.90
CA GLU A 23 5.48 -2.31 5.06
C GLU A 23 6.78 -2.03 5.83
N PHE A 24 6.84 -0.93 6.57
CA PHE A 24 7.97 -0.62 7.44
C PHE A 24 8.23 -1.71 8.47
N PHE A 25 7.18 -2.27 9.06
CA PHE A 25 7.30 -3.37 10.01
C PHE A 25 7.89 -4.63 9.37
N LEU A 26 7.39 -5.02 8.20
CA LEU A 26 7.90 -6.16 7.44
C LEU A 26 9.37 -5.97 7.04
N LEU A 27 9.73 -4.75 6.60
CA LEU A 27 11.09 -4.42 6.19
C LEU A 27 12.04 -4.47 7.39
N ASN A 28 11.62 -3.98 8.56
CA ASN A 28 12.40 -4.07 9.79
C ASN A 28 12.60 -5.52 10.24
N PHE A 29 11.54 -6.32 10.22
CA PHE A 29 11.61 -7.76 10.50
C PHE A 29 12.57 -8.48 9.54
N LEU A 30 12.50 -8.15 8.26
CA LEU A 30 13.34 -8.77 7.24
C LEU A 30 14.81 -8.38 7.41
N VAL A 31 15.12 -7.11 7.71
CA VAL A 31 16.47 -6.65 8.03
C VAL A 31 17.02 -7.40 9.25
N TYR A 32 16.23 -7.52 10.32
CA TYR A 32 16.62 -8.27 11.52
C TYR A 32 16.90 -9.74 11.20
N PHE A 33 16.05 -10.37 10.40
CA PHE A 33 16.24 -11.74 9.94
C PHE A 33 17.51 -11.91 9.08
N CYS A 34 17.78 -10.99 8.15
CA CYS A 34 18.99 -11.02 7.33
C CYS A 34 20.27 -10.89 8.16
N LEU A 35 20.23 -10.07 9.21
CA LEU A 35 21.36 -9.91 10.13
C LEU A 35 21.62 -11.20 10.92
N ILE A 36 20.57 -11.86 11.41
CA ILE A 36 20.70 -13.14 12.14
C ILE A 36 21.21 -14.24 11.22
N SER A 37 20.70 -14.34 9.99
CA SER A 37 21.08 -15.37 9.04
C SER A 37 22.33 -15.01 8.23
N SER A 38 23.08 -13.99 8.66
CA SER A 38 24.33 -13.59 8.01
C SER A 38 25.35 -14.72 8.07
N GLY A 39 25.69 -15.27 6.91
CA GLY A 39 26.61 -16.41 6.76
C GLY A 39 25.95 -17.68 6.22
N GLU A 40 24.62 -17.77 6.23
CA GLU A 40 23.89 -18.88 5.62
C GLU A 40 23.36 -18.47 4.24
N VAL A 41 23.72 -19.21 3.20
CA VAL A 41 23.25 -18.96 1.82
C VAL A 41 21.71 -18.98 1.75
N GLY A 42 21.05 -19.79 2.58
CA GLY A 42 19.60 -19.86 2.69
C GLY A 42 18.96 -18.57 3.23
N GLY A 43 19.63 -17.89 4.17
CA GLY A 43 19.19 -16.62 4.73
C GLY A 43 19.07 -15.52 3.69
N PHE A 44 20.11 -15.39 2.85
CA PHE A 44 20.13 -14.43 1.76
C PHE A 44 19.03 -14.66 0.73
N MET A 45 18.76 -15.93 0.36
CA MET A 45 17.65 -16.23 -0.55
C MET A 45 16.29 -15.86 0.06
N PHE A 46 16.09 -16.13 1.35
CA PHE A 46 14.84 -15.79 2.04
C PHE A 46 14.63 -14.27 2.15
N CYS A 47 15.71 -13.53 2.40
CA CYS A 47 15.70 -12.06 2.40
C CYS A 47 15.30 -11.47 1.04
N ILE A 48 15.88 -11.97 -0.06
CA ILE A 48 15.52 -11.53 -1.41
C ILE A 48 14.06 -11.84 -1.71
N LEU A 49 13.60 -13.04 -1.36
CA LEU A 49 12.21 -13.46 -1.60
C LEU A 49 11.22 -12.61 -0.81
N GLY A 50 11.53 -12.28 0.45
CA GLY A 50 10.69 -11.38 1.25
C GLY A 50 10.66 -9.94 0.73
N LEU A 51 11.77 -9.42 0.19
CA LEU A 51 11.79 -8.12 -0.49
C LEU A 51 10.90 -8.13 -1.74
N MET A 52 10.96 -9.20 -2.54
CA MET A 52 10.09 -9.35 -3.72
C MET A 52 8.61 -9.35 -3.34
N ILE A 53 8.23 -10.04 -2.26
CA ILE A 53 6.86 -10.05 -1.75
C ILE A 53 6.44 -8.65 -1.27
N GLY A 54 7.34 -7.92 -0.60
CA GLY A 54 7.10 -6.54 -0.17
C GLY A 54 6.76 -5.62 -1.34
N VAL A 55 7.58 -5.63 -2.40
CA VAL A 55 7.33 -4.86 -3.62
C VAL A 55 6.00 -5.24 -4.27
N LEU A 56 5.67 -6.54 -4.30
CA LEU A 56 4.40 -7.03 -4.84
C LEU A 56 3.20 -6.49 -4.07
N MET A 57 3.26 -6.48 -2.72
CA MET A 57 2.20 -5.87 -1.92
C MET A 57 1.97 -4.39 -2.24
N ILE A 58 3.04 -3.58 -2.33
CA ILE A 58 2.93 -2.15 -2.66
C ILE A 58 2.24 -1.97 -4.02
N SER A 59 2.61 -2.78 -5.00
CA SER A 59 2.04 -2.69 -6.36
C SER A 59 0.53 -2.94 -6.37
N VAL A 60 0.07 -3.95 -5.63
CA VAL A 60 -1.36 -4.27 -5.49
C VAL A 60 -2.10 -3.13 -4.78
N ILE A 61 -1.52 -2.61 -3.70
CA ILE A 61 -2.09 -1.52 -2.91
C ILE A 61 -2.24 -0.25 -3.75
N MET A 62 -1.19 0.13 -4.47
CA MET A 62 -1.24 1.28 -5.38
C MET A 62 -2.26 1.07 -6.49
N GLY A 63 -2.41 -0.15 -7.01
CA GLY A 63 -3.48 -0.50 -7.94
C GLY A 63 -4.88 -0.24 -7.37
N ILE A 64 -5.15 -0.70 -6.15
CA ILE A 64 -6.43 -0.49 -5.45
C ILE A 64 -6.65 1.01 -5.19
N TYR A 65 -5.62 1.73 -4.76
CA TYR A 65 -5.70 3.17 -4.50
C TYR A 65 -6.05 3.96 -5.77
N VAL A 66 -5.35 3.69 -6.88
CA VAL A 66 -5.62 4.34 -8.18
C VAL A 66 -7.01 3.99 -8.69
N GLN A 67 -7.48 2.75 -8.50
CA GLN A 67 -8.83 2.35 -8.88
C GLN A 67 -9.90 3.04 -8.03
N GLY A 68 -9.63 3.23 -6.73
CA GLY A 68 -10.46 4.04 -5.84
C GLY A 68 -10.56 5.49 -6.28
N LEU A 69 -9.43 6.13 -6.61
CA LEU A 69 -9.39 7.50 -7.14
C LEU A 69 -10.18 7.65 -8.45
N ARG A 70 -10.02 6.73 -9.40
CA ARG A 70 -10.79 6.73 -10.66
C ARG A 70 -12.29 6.59 -10.44
N SER A 71 -12.70 5.79 -9.45
CA SER A 71 -14.12 5.63 -9.10
C SER A 71 -14.71 6.92 -8.52
N CYS A 72 -13.87 7.76 -7.91
CA CYS A 72 -14.23 9.09 -7.40
C CYS A 72 -14.27 10.16 -8.51
N GLU A 73 -13.29 10.16 -9.43
CA GLU A 73 -13.25 11.11 -10.57
C GLU A 73 -14.31 10.82 -11.64
N GLY A 74 -14.71 9.55 -11.83
CA GLY A 74 -15.80 9.16 -12.72
C GLY A 74 -17.20 9.59 -12.24
N VAL A 75 -17.31 10.14 -11.03
CA VAL A 75 -18.50 10.89 -10.58
C VAL A 75 -18.26 12.34 -10.97
N ASP A 76 -18.71 12.70 -12.17
CA ASP A 76 -18.51 14.01 -12.80
C ASP A 76 -18.57 15.17 -11.79
N PHE A 77 -17.40 15.75 -11.52
CA PHE A 77 -17.23 17.02 -10.81
C PHE A 77 -18.11 18.14 -11.42
N PHE A 78 -18.46 18.02 -12.71
CA PHE A 78 -19.35 18.93 -13.44
C PHE A 78 -20.82 18.83 -13.03
N SER A 79 -21.29 17.67 -12.56
CA SER A 79 -22.66 17.50 -12.05
C SER A 79 -22.87 18.14 -10.67
N LEU A 80 -21.77 18.43 -9.97
CA LEU A 80 -21.75 18.96 -8.60
C LEU A 80 -21.68 20.48 -8.54
N TYR A 81 -21.18 21.15 -9.59
CA TYR A 81 -21.25 22.61 -9.74
C TYR A 81 -22.60 23.11 -10.28
N ASN A 82 -23.51 22.20 -10.64
CA ASN A 82 -24.83 22.51 -11.18
C ASN A 82 -25.97 22.30 -10.16
N TYR A 83 -25.63 22.19 -8.86
CA TYR A 83 -26.56 22.21 -7.73
C TYR A 83 -26.17 23.29 -6.72
#